data_AF-A0A8X8G927-F1
#
_entry.id   AF-A0A8X8G927-F1
#
_cell.length_a   1.000
_cell.length_b   1.000
_cell.length_c   1.000
_cell.angle_alpha   90.00
_cell.angle_beta   90.00
_cell.angle_gamma   90.00
#
_symmetry.space_group_name_H-M   'P 1'
#
loop_
_entity.id
_entity.type
_entity.pdbx_description
1 polymer ?
#
loop_
_entity_poly.entity_id
_entity_poly.type
_entity_poly.pdbx_seq_one_letter_code
_entity_poly.pdbx_strand_id
1 'polypeptide(L)' 'VTGLDLSDPLRMEETINAIPGVLDNGIFAHRRADVMLFGSAGGVIERKA' A
#
# COMPACT_ATOMS: atom_id res chain seq x y z
N VAL A 1 11.03 4.60 10.14
CA VAL A 1 11.25 3.18 9.76
C VAL A 1 12.05 3.18 8.48
N THR A 2 13.17 2.46 8.44
CA THR A 2 14.07 2.37 7.28
C THR A 2 14.41 0.90 7.04
N GLY A 3 14.68 0.50 5.79
CA GLY A 3 15.08 -0.88 5.46
C GLY A 3 13.97 -1.83 4.98
N LEU A 4 12.74 -1.34 4.80
CA LEU A 4 11.69 -2.10 4.11
C LEU A 4 11.84 -1.92 2.59
N ASP A 5 12.09 -3.01 1.88
CA ASP A 5 12.06 -3.05 0.42
C ASP A 5 10.61 -3.22 -0.06
N LEU A 6 10.05 -2.17 -0.64
CA LEU A 6 8.69 -2.14 -1.20
C LEU A 6 8.68 -2.19 -2.74
N SER A 7 9.77 -2.67 -3.35
CA SER A 7 9.83 -2.88 -4.81
C SER A 7 8.76 -3.85 -5.30
N ASP A 8 8.40 -4.85 -4.49
CA ASP A 8 7.25 -5.73 -4.66
C ASP A 8 6.37 -5.69 -3.40
N PRO A 9 5.39 -4.76 -3.33
CA PRO A 9 4.57 -4.58 -2.14
C PRO A 9 3.59 -5.73 -1.92
N LEU A 10 3.22 -6.49 -2.96
CA LEU A 10 2.35 -7.66 -2.81
C LEU A 10 3.08 -8.75 -2.05
N ARG A 11 4.29 -9.11 -2.50
CA ARG A 11 5.14 -10.07 -1.80
C ARG A 11 5.47 -9.62 -0.39
N MET A 12 5.70 -8.33 -0.17
CA MET A 12 6.00 -7.80 1.18
C MET A 12 4.80 -7.94 2.12
N GLU A 13 3.60 -7.57 1.67
CA GLU A 13 2.36 -7.76 2.44
C GLU A 13 2.16 -9.23 2.85
N GLU A 14 2.30 -10.15 1.89
CA GLU A 14 2.22 -11.60 2.12
C GLU A 14 3.27 -12.08 3.14
N THR A 15 4.50 -11.59 3.02
CA THR A 15 5.61 -11.96 3.91
C THR A 15 5.34 -11.51 5.35
N ILE A 16 4.83 -10.30 5.55
CA ILE A 16 4.51 -9.79 6.89
C ILE A 16 3.32 -10.56 7.49
N ASN A 17 2.28 -10.82 6.70
CA ASN A 17 1.10 -11.58 7.14
C ASN A 17 1.45 -13.02 7.58
N ALA A 18 2.54 -13.59 7.05
CA ALA A 18 3.00 -14.92 7.42
C ALA A 18 3.77 -14.98 8.76
N ILE A 19 4.11 -13.85 9.38
CA ILE A 19 4.86 -13.82 10.64
C ILE A 19 3.91 -14.15 11.81
N PRO A 20 4.17 -15.21 12.60
CA PRO A 20 3.32 -15.56 13.73
C PRO A 20 3.22 -14.42 14.75
N GLY A 21 1.99 -14.07 15.13
CA GLY A 21 1.70 -13.00 16.08
C GLY A 21 1.51 -11.62 15.45
N VAL A 22 1.74 -11.46 14.13
CA VAL A 22 1.26 -10.29 13.39
C VAL A 22 -0.26 -10.38 13.30
N LEU A 23 -0.92 -9.27 13.68
CA LEU A 23 -2.37 -9.15 13.55
C LEU A 23 -2.75 -8.64 12.15
N ASP A 24 -2.11 -7.56 11.73
CA ASP A 24 -2.33 -6.92 10.43
C ASP A 24 -1.11 -6.05 10.06
N ASN A 25 -1.03 -5.62 8.81
CA ASN A 25 0.00 -4.71 8.33
C ASN A 25 -0.62 -3.58 7.46
N GLY A 26 0.10 -2.46 7.33
CA GLY A 26 -0.40 -1.27 6.64
C GLY A 26 -0.22 -1.27 5.12
N ILE A 27 0.16 -2.38 4.51
CA ILE A 27 0.37 -2.49 3.06
C ILE A 27 -0.92 -3.02 2.43
N PHE A 28 -1.49 -2.26 1.50
CA PHE A 28 -2.74 -2.60 0.81
C PHE A 28 -2.46 -2.96 -0.66
N ALA A 29 -1.66 -4.01 -0.89
CA ALA A 29 -1.25 -4.45 -2.23
C ALA A 29 -2.15 -5.56 -2.80
N HIS A 30 -2.72 -6.44 -1.96
CA HIS A 30 -3.77 -7.38 -2.35
C HIS A 30 -5.07 -6.67 -2.74
N ARG A 31 -5.43 -5.60 -2.02
CA ARG A 31 -6.58 -4.75 -2.33
C ARG A 31 -6.18 -3.28 -2.46
N ARG A 32 -5.67 -2.93 -3.64
CA ARG A 32 -5.29 -1.56 -3.99
C ARG A 32 -6.51 -0.66 -4.13
N ALA A 33 -6.27 0.64 -4.07
CA ALA A 33 -7.31 1.62 -4.35
C ALA A 33 -7.75 1.53 -5.81
N ASP A 34 -9.06 1.39 -6.03
CA ASP A 34 -9.68 1.41 -7.36
C ASP A 34 -9.67 2.84 -7.95
N VAL A 35 -9.76 3.85 -7.08
CA VAL A 35 -9.72 5.28 -7.42
C VAL A 35 -8.85 6.02 -6.40
N MET A 36 -8.01 6.93 -6.87
CA MET A 36 -7.11 7.77 -6.08
C MET A 36 -7.38 9.25 -6.36
N LEU A 37 -7.62 10.03 -5.31
CA LEU A 37 -7.85 11.47 -5.40
C LEU A 37 -6.69 12.22 -4.74
N PHE A 38 -5.95 13.01 -5.51
CA PHE A 38 -4.81 13.78 -5.04
C PHE A 38 -5.20 15.25 -4.90
N GLY A 39 -5.06 15.81 -3.69
CA GLY A 39 -5.19 17.25 -3.48
C GLY A 39 -3.94 17.99 -3.96
N SER A 40 -4.11 18.97 -4.85
CA SER A 40 -3.05 19.85 -5.33
C SER A 40 -3.46 21.32 -5.23
N ALA A 41 -2.51 22.25 -5.39
CA ALA A 41 -2.81 23.69 -5.40
C ALA A 41 -3.79 24.10 -6.51
N GLY A 42 -3.86 23.33 -7.61
CA GLY A 42 -4.79 23.56 -8.72
C GLY A 42 -6.12 22.83 -8.61
N GLY A 43 -6.38 22.14 -7.49
CA GLY A 43 -7.59 21.34 -7.27
C GLY A 43 -7.30 19.84 -7.15
N VAL A 44 -8.35 19.04 -7.32
CA VAL A 44 -8.31 17.58 -7.15
C VAL A 44 -7.93 16.90 -8.47
N ILE A 45 -6.94 16.01 -8.41
CA ILE A 45 -6.53 15.16 -9.53
C ILE A 45 -7.00 13.74 -9.25
N GLU A 46 -7.82 13.17 -10.13
CA GLU A 46 -8.27 11.78 -10.05
C GLU A 46 -7.38 10.84 -10.88
N ARG A 47 -7.12 9.64 -10.35
CA ARG A 47 -6.50 8.50 -11.06
C ARG A 47 -7.27 7.22 -10.76
N LYS A 48 -7.44 6.37 -11.77
CA LYS A 48 -8.02 5.03 -11.63
C LYS A 48 -6.93 3.99 -11.87
N ALA A 49 -6.95 2.93 -11.08
CA ALA A 49 -5.99 1.83 -11.18
C ALA A 49 -6.26 0.93 -12.39
#